data_AF-A0A182EHB4-F1
#
_entry.id   AF-A0A182EHB4-F1
#
_cell.length_a   1.000
_cell.length_b   1.000
_cell.length_c   1.000
_cell.angle_alpha   90.00
_cell.angle_beta   90.00
_cell.angle_gamma   90.00
#
_symmetry.space_group_name_H-M   'P 1'
#
loop_
_entity.id
_entity.type
_entity.pdbx_description
1 polymer ?
#
loop_
_entity_poly.entity_id
_entity_poly.type
_entity_poly.pdbx_seq_one_letter_code
_entity_poly.pdbx_strand_id
1 'polypeptide(L)'
;MGVTSMWEYVQKFVQPVNISALRNKRIAIDGHTWLCEVLRGSVAHCSTARKPYLSTFYTRCRSLLDEGVEPIVVFDGIDEGERANVCFRRLWDFFNEKSKEAWKQILDIRAEARNGTKN
;
A
#
# COMPACT_ATOMS: atom_id res chain seq x y z
N MET A 1 0.18 -11.12 -4.91
CA MET A 1 0.16 -12.58 -4.66
C MET A 1 -1.28 -13.03 -4.85
N GLY A 2 -1.54 -14.22 -5.41
CA GLY A 2 -2.91 -14.65 -5.66
C GLY A 2 -2.97 -16.09 -6.16
N VAL A 3 -4.19 -16.59 -6.33
CA VAL A 3 -4.43 -17.93 -6.87
C VAL A 3 -4.15 -17.93 -8.38
N THR A 4 -3.29 -18.84 -8.82
CA THR A 4 -2.95 -19.03 -10.23
C THR A 4 -4.21 -19.27 -11.05
N SER A 5 -4.33 -18.59 -12.20
CA SER A 5 -5.43 -18.72 -13.15
C SER A 5 -6.84 -18.34 -12.67
N MET A 6 -6.97 -17.80 -11.46
CA MET A 6 -8.27 -17.34 -10.96
C MET A 6 -8.81 -16.16 -11.79
N TRP A 7 -7.93 -15.24 -12.20
CA TRP A 7 -8.32 -14.07 -12.98
C TRP A 7 -8.90 -14.44 -14.33
N GLU A 8 -8.34 -15.44 -15.03
CA GLU A 8 -8.88 -15.90 -16.32
C GLU A 8 -10.32 -16.41 -16.19
N TYR A 9 -10.66 -17.05 -15.06
CA TYR A 9 -12.01 -17.54 -14.80
C TYR A 9 -12.98 -16.41 -14.41
N VAL A 10 -12.55 -15.48 -13.55
CA VAL A 10 -13.38 -14.39 -13.02
C VAL A 10 -13.64 -13.30 -14.08
N GLN A 11 -12.79 -13.20 -15.09
CA GLN A 11 -12.85 -12.16 -16.13
C GLN A 11 -14.23 -12.03 -16.80
N LYS A 12 -14.95 -13.15 -16.99
CA LYS A 12 -16.32 -13.15 -17.58
C LYS A 12 -17.38 -12.45 -16.72
N PHE A 13 -17.08 -12.17 -15.46
CA PHE A 13 -17.98 -11.50 -14.51
C PHE A 13 -17.51 -10.10 -14.13
N VAL A 14 -16.38 -9.62 -14.69
CA VAL A 14 -15.85 -8.29 -14.36
C VAL A 14 -16.79 -7.20 -14.87
N GLN A 15 -17.12 -6.26 -14.00
CA GLN A 15 -17.86 -5.05 -14.34
C GLN A 15 -16.94 -3.85 -14.17
N PRO A 16 -16.72 -3.04 -15.22
CA PRO A 16 -15.93 -1.82 -15.10
C PRO A 16 -16.68 -0.81 -14.23
N VAL A 17 -16.00 -0.28 -13.21
CA VAL A 17 -16.55 0.72 -12.30
C VAL A 17 -15.71 1.98 -12.43
N ASN A 18 -16.38 3.12 -12.65
CA ASN A 18 -15.71 4.42 -12.62
C ASN A 18 -15.34 4.77 -11.18
N ILE A 19 -14.13 5.30 -10.98
CA ILE A 19 -13.64 5.67 -9.64
C ILE A 19 -14.53 6.71 -8.95
N SER A 20 -15.21 7.57 -9.71
CA SER A 20 -16.17 8.53 -9.17
C SER A 20 -17.37 7.87 -8.47
N ALA A 21 -17.71 6.62 -8.81
CA ALA A 21 -18.74 5.84 -8.11
C ALA A 21 -18.31 5.43 -6.69
N LEU A 22 -17.01 5.53 -6.39
CA LEU A 22 -16.43 5.24 -5.08
C LEU A 22 -16.29 6.49 -4.20
N ARG A 23 -16.69 7.67 -4.69
CA ARG A 23 -16.63 8.91 -3.93
C ARG A 23 -17.38 8.80 -2.60
N ASN A 24 -16.80 9.37 -1.55
CA ASN A 24 -17.25 9.30 -0.16
C ASN A 24 -17.32 7.88 0.44
N LYS A 25 -16.69 6.89 -0.20
CA LYS A 25 -16.54 5.55 0.38
C LYS A 25 -15.21 5.41 1.08
N ARG A 26 -15.23 4.59 2.14
CA ARG A 26 -14.05 4.13 2.86
C ARG A 26 -13.62 2.79 2.26
N ILE A 27 -12.42 2.70 1.74
CA ILE A 27 -11.93 1.50 1.03
C ILE A 27 -10.72 0.94 1.75
N ALA A 28 -10.80 -0.35 2.10
CA ALA A 28 -9.67 -1.09 2.62
C ALA A 28 -8.67 -1.40 1.50
N ILE A 29 -7.40 -1.11 1.76
CA ILE A 29 -6.28 -1.36 0.83
C ILE A 29 -5.34 -2.35 1.48
N ASP A 30 -5.02 -3.42 0.78
CA ASP A 30 -3.96 -4.34 1.18
C ASP A 30 -2.58 -3.67 1.01
N GLY A 31 -1.97 -3.31 2.14
CA GLY A 31 -0.69 -2.64 2.20
C GLY A 31 0.49 -3.55 1.83
N HIS A 32 0.44 -4.84 2.18
CA HIS A 32 1.53 -5.77 1.85
C HIS A 32 1.62 -6.01 0.36
N THR A 33 0.48 -6.22 -0.30
CA THR A 33 0.42 -6.39 -1.75
C THR A 33 0.96 -5.15 -2.46
N TRP A 34 0.57 -3.94 -2.04
CA TRP A 34 1.11 -2.70 -2.62
C TRP A 34 2.62 -2.57 -2.46
N LEU A 35 3.16 -2.83 -1.27
CA LEU A 35 4.62 -2.77 -1.06
C LEU A 35 5.35 -3.79 -1.94
N CYS A 36 4.83 -5.01 -2.02
CA CYS A 36 5.39 -6.06 -2.88
C CYS A 36 5.41 -5.64 -4.35
N GLU A 37 4.31 -5.09 -4.86
CA GLU A 37 4.21 -4.59 -6.23
C GLU A 37 5.21 -3.47 -6.51
N VAL A 38 5.30 -2.49 -5.61
CA VAL A 38 6.18 -1.33 -5.82
C VAL A 38 7.63 -1.76 -5.83
N LEU A 39 8.05 -2.64 -4.92
CA LEU A 39 9.43 -3.13 -4.90
C LEU A 39 9.75 -3.96 -6.14
N ARG A 40 8.84 -4.87 -6.54
CA ARG A 40 9.01 -5.68 -7.76
C ARG A 40 9.09 -4.81 -9.01
N GLY A 41 8.21 -3.83 -9.14
CA GLY A 41 8.23 -2.86 -10.23
C GLY A 41 9.47 -1.98 -10.22
N SER A 42 9.94 -1.58 -9.03
CA SER A 42 11.17 -0.78 -8.89
C SER A 42 12.40 -1.52 -9.38
N VAL A 43 12.50 -2.82 -9.10
CA VAL A 43 13.57 -3.68 -9.64
C VAL A 43 13.41 -3.86 -11.15
N ALA A 44 12.21 -4.17 -11.62
CA ALA A 44 11.94 -4.38 -13.04
C ALA A 44 12.21 -3.14 -13.91
N HIS A 45 12.02 -1.94 -13.36
CA HIS A 45 12.24 -0.67 -14.05
C HIS A 45 13.54 0.04 -13.65
N CYS A 46 14.47 -0.65 -12.95
CA CYS A 46 15.75 -0.08 -12.51
C CYS A 46 15.61 1.29 -11.82
N SER A 47 14.62 1.43 -10.93
CA SER A 47 14.33 2.69 -10.27
C SER A 47 15.53 3.17 -9.45
N THR A 48 15.89 4.45 -9.63
CA THR A 48 16.95 5.13 -8.88
C THR A 48 16.45 5.80 -7.61
N ALA A 49 15.13 5.74 -7.35
CA ALA A 49 14.55 6.35 -6.16
C ALA A 49 15.04 5.64 -4.90
N ARG A 50 15.45 6.40 -3.88
CA ARG A 50 15.98 5.86 -2.62
C ARG A 50 14.93 5.12 -1.79
N LYS A 51 13.67 5.57 -1.84
CA LYS A 51 12.52 4.98 -1.13
C LYS A 51 11.29 4.96 -2.06
N PRO A 52 11.27 4.12 -3.12
CA PRO A 52 10.20 4.14 -4.12
C PRO A 52 8.85 3.74 -3.54
N TYR A 53 8.86 2.87 -2.52
CA TYR A 53 7.66 2.48 -1.79
C TYR A 53 6.95 3.68 -1.15
N LEU A 54 7.68 4.65 -0.60
CA LEU A 54 7.07 5.78 0.08
C LEU A 54 6.43 6.75 -0.93
N SER A 55 7.16 7.08 -2.00
CA SER A 55 6.66 8.00 -3.02
C SER A 55 5.45 7.41 -3.75
N THR A 56 5.51 6.15 -4.17
CA THR A 56 4.37 5.51 -4.84
C THR A 56 3.17 5.36 -3.92
N PHE A 57 3.38 5.01 -2.65
CA PHE A 57 2.30 4.87 -1.68
C PHE A 57 1.62 6.22 -1.40
N TYR A 58 2.40 7.29 -1.21
CA TYR A 58 1.89 8.65 -1.08
C TYR A 58 1.07 9.06 -2.30
N THR A 59 1.61 8.88 -3.50
CA THR A 59 0.90 9.25 -4.74
C THR A 59 -0.40 8.46 -4.91
N ARG A 60 -0.40 7.14 -4.67
CA ARG A 60 -1.63 6.32 -4.75
C ARG A 60 -2.69 6.77 -3.75
N CYS A 61 -2.30 7.03 -2.50
CA CYS A 61 -3.24 7.52 -1.47
C CYS A 61 -3.76 8.92 -1.84
N ARG A 62 -2.89 9.81 -2.32
CA ARG A 62 -3.28 11.14 -2.76
C ARG A 62 -4.28 11.09 -3.90
N SER A 63 -4.05 10.27 -4.92
CA SER A 63 -4.98 10.11 -6.04
C SER A 63 -6.37 9.63 -5.58
N LEU A 64 -6.44 8.73 -4.59
CA LEU A 64 -7.72 8.30 -4.02
C LEU A 64 -8.43 9.42 -3.26
N LEU A 65 -7.67 10.19 -2.47
CA LEU A 65 -8.20 11.35 -1.74
C LEU A 65 -8.71 12.44 -2.69
N ASP A 66 -7.99 12.70 -3.80
CA ASP A 66 -8.38 13.67 -4.82
C ASP A 66 -9.73 13.28 -5.49
N GLU A 67 -10.00 11.98 -5.63
CA GLU A 67 -11.30 11.43 -6.08
C GLU A 67 -12.37 11.37 -4.96
N GLY A 68 -12.05 11.82 -3.75
CA GLY A 68 -12.93 11.80 -2.59
C GLY A 68 -13.15 10.41 -1.98
N VAL A 69 -12.23 9.47 -2.19
CA VAL A 69 -12.21 8.15 -1.56
C VAL A 69 -11.35 8.22 -0.30
N GLU A 70 -11.80 7.63 0.82
CA GLU A 70 -11.01 7.53 2.06
C GLU A 70 -10.28 6.17 2.10
N PRO A 71 -8.96 6.12 1.83
CA PRO A 71 -8.19 4.89 1.91
C PRO A 71 -7.92 4.48 3.37
N ILE A 72 -8.26 3.24 3.71
CA ILE A 72 -7.87 2.58 4.96
C ILE A 72 -6.85 1.51 4.61
N VAL A 73 -5.57 1.77 4.88
CA VAL A 73 -4.53 0.78 4.56
C VAL A 73 -4.45 -0.24 5.69
N VAL A 74 -4.62 -1.51 5.31
CA VAL A 74 -4.58 -2.68 6.20
C VAL A 74 -3.28 -3.42 5.94
N PHE A 75 -2.54 -3.69 7.00
CA PHE A 75 -1.37 -4.56 6.97
C PHE A 75 -1.71 -5.83 7.73
N ASP A 76 -1.44 -6.98 7.13
CA ASP A 76 -1.65 -8.27 7.77
C ASP A 76 -0.82 -8.39 9.06
N GLY A 77 -1.30 -9.19 10.00
CA GLY A 77 -0.51 -9.65 11.14
C GLY A 77 0.26 -10.93 10.78
N ILE A 78 1.32 -11.24 11.52
CA ILE A 78 1.93 -12.57 11.44
C ILE A 78 1.20 -13.49 12.40
N ASP A 79 0.77 -14.66 11.92
CA ASP A 79 0.39 -15.75 12.81
C ASP A 79 1.63 -16.57 13.20
N GLU A 80 1.74 -16.99 14.46
CA GLU A 80 3.00 -17.54 15.02
C GLU A 80 3.49 -18.80 14.28
N GLY A 81 2.58 -19.55 13.65
CA GLY A 81 2.87 -20.76 12.87
C GLY A 81 3.57 -20.50 11.52
N GLU A 82 3.36 -19.34 10.89
CA GLU A 82 3.94 -19.02 9.58
C GLU A 82 5.37 -18.44 9.67
N ARG A 83 5.82 -18.10 10.89
CA ARG A 83 7.19 -17.63 11.19
C ARG A 83 8.29 -18.65 10.90
N ALA A 84 7.94 -19.92 10.70
CA ALA A 84 8.91 -20.99 10.45
C ALA A 84 9.63 -20.85 9.10
N ASN A 85 9.02 -20.18 8.12
CA ASN A 85 9.66 -19.92 6.82
C ASN A 85 10.63 -18.73 6.92
N VAL A 86 11.93 -19.02 7.04
CA VAL A 86 13.00 -18.01 7.20
C VAL A 86 12.97 -16.92 6.12
N CYS A 87 12.69 -17.28 4.87
CA CYS A 87 12.62 -16.33 3.76
C CYS A 87 11.41 -15.39 3.88
N PHE A 88 10.24 -15.95 4.24
CA PHE A 88 9.02 -15.18 4.49
C PHE A 88 9.21 -14.23 5.67
N ARG A 89 9.87 -14.70 6.74
CA ARG A 89 10.17 -13.89 7.93
C ARG A 89 11.05 -12.69 7.61
N ARG A 90 12.14 -12.85 6.84
CA ARG A 90 13.01 -11.72 6.46
C ARG A 90 12.30 -10.68 5.62
N LEU A 91 11.52 -11.12 4.63
CA LEU A 91 10.72 -10.22 3.81
C LEU A 91 9.67 -9.49 4.66
N TRP A 92 8.99 -10.22 5.54
CA TRP A 92 8.01 -9.65 6.44
C TRP A 92 8.62 -8.61 7.39
N ASP A 93 9.72 -8.95 8.05
CA ASP A 93 10.39 -8.04 8.97
C ASP A 93 10.83 -6.76 8.23
N PHE A 94 11.35 -6.90 7.01
CA PHE A 94 11.68 -5.78 6.15
C PHE A 94 10.44 -4.93 5.79
N PHE A 95 9.34 -5.56 5.36
CA PHE A 95 8.11 -4.85 5.01
C PHE A 95 7.53 -4.13 6.23
N ASN A 96 7.48 -4.78 7.38
CA ASN A 96 6.94 -4.22 8.60
C ASN A 96 7.79 -3.04 9.10
N GLU A 97 9.12 -3.14 8.98
CA GLU A 97 10.02 -2.01 9.24
C GLU A 97 9.75 -0.85 8.27
N LYS A 98 9.64 -1.11 6.96
CA LYS A 98 9.35 -0.05 5.97
C LYS A 98 7.98 0.57 6.15
N SER A 99 6.97 -0.23 6.49
CA SER A 99 5.62 0.25 6.83
C SER A 99 5.67 1.17 8.03
N LYS A 100 6.28 0.75 9.14
CA LYS A 100 6.43 1.58 10.36
C LYS A 100 7.17 2.89 10.07
N GLU A 101 8.24 2.82 9.30
CA GLU A 101 9.04 3.97 8.89
C GLU A 101 8.23 4.94 8.00
N ALA A 102 7.46 4.41 7.05
CA ALA A 102 6.56 5.21 6.22
C ALA A 102 5.45 5.88 7.06
N TRP A 103 4.82 5.12 7.96
CA TRP A 103 3.80 5.64 8.87
C TRP A 103 4.34 6.74 9.78
N LYS A 104 5.54 6.56 10.34
CA LYS A 104 6.19 7.56 11.19
C LYS A 104 6.40 8.87 10.41
N GLN A 105 6.98 8.79 9.21
CA GLN A 105 7.19 9.98 8.36
C GLN A 105 5.86 10.66 7.98
N ILE A 106 4.79 9.90 7.71
CA ILE A 106 3.46 10.48 7.45
C ILE A 106 2.90 11.19 8.68
N LEU A 107 3.07 10.61 9.88
CA LEU A 107 2.65 11.22 11.13
C LEU A 107 3.41 12.51 11.44
N ASP A 108 4.73 12.52 11.20
CA ASP A 108 5.59 13.70 11.38
C ASP A 108 5.15 14.84 10.44
N ILE A 109 4.94 14.55 9.15
CA ILE A 109 4.39 15.52 8.18
C ILE A 109 3.03 16.07 8.64
N ARG A 110 2.16 15.20 9.16
CA ARG A 110 0.84 15.61 9.67
C ARG A 110 0.94 16.47 10.93
N ALA A 111 1.93 16.24 11.80
CA ALA A 111 2.17 17.05 12.98
C ALA A 111 2.70 18.45 12.61
N GLU A 112 3.63 18.52 11.66
CA GLU A 112 4.16 19.78 11.12
C GLU A 112 3.06 20.63 10.47
N ALA A 113 2.23 20.03 9.62
CA ALA A 113 1.11 20.72 8.97
C ALA A 113 0.09 21.30 9.97
N ARG A 114 -0.09 20.65 11.13
CA ARG A 114 -1.00 21.09 12.20
C ARG A 114 -0.41 22.20 13.07
N ASN A 115 0.93 22.29 13.16
CA ASN A 115 1.63 23.35 13.89
C ASN A 115 1.86 24.60 13.04
N GLY A 116 1.99 24.46 11.72
CA GLY A 116 2.13 25.58 10.78
C GLY A 116 0.84 26.38 10.53
N THR A 117 -0.32 25.86 10.93
CA THR A 117 -1.63 26.55 10.83
C THR A 117 -1.93 27.47 12.02
N LYS A 118 -1.03 27.55 13.01
CA LYS A 118 -1.19 28.37 14.23
C LYS A 118 -0.44 29.72 14.22
N ASN A 119 0.17 30.11 13.10
CA ASN A 119 0.78 31.43 12.92
C ASN A 119 -0.02 32.28 11.93
#